data_AF-A0A957CEY1-F1
#
_entry.id   AF-A0A957CEY1-F1
#
_cell.length_a   1.000
_cell.length_b   1.000
_cell.length_c   1.000
_cell.angle_alpha   90.00
_cell.angle_beta   90.00
_cell.angle_gamma   90.00
#
_symmetry.space_group_name_H-M   'P 1'
#
loop_
_entity.id
_entity.type
_entity.pdbx_description
1 polymer ?
#
loop_
_entity_poly.entity_id
_entity_poly.type
_entity_poly.pdbx_seq_one_letter_code
_entity_poly.pdbx_strand_id
1 'polypeptide(L)'
;LEEETAFGMGANFSKPRNHDVMDEDWGFVPVTRKSKDKARSQLGSSGGGNHFAEFGELQIETPQLGLQPGRYLALLTHSGSRGAGSAVANHYSQLAMDLHPELPKELRHLAWLDLDSEAGQEYWLAMNLMGRYAAANHDCIHREVAHHLGVEVLADVENHHNFAWKEVHDGEEVVVHRKGATPAGEGVLGIIPGSMASPAF
;
A
#
# COMPACT_ATOMS: atom_id res chain seq x y z
N LEU A 1 10.27 5.30 -16.98
CA LEU A 1 9.64 4.22 -16.19
C LEU A 1 10.61 3.07 -15.96
N GLU A 2 11.14 2.44 -17.01
CA GLU A 2 12.10 1.32 -16.86
C GLU A 2 13.35 1.65 -16.02
N GLU A 3 13.79 2.92 -16.02
CA GLU A 3 14.95 3.37 -15.25
C GLU A 3 14.63 3.67 -13.77
N GLU A 4 13.39 4.06 -13.48
CA GLU A 4 12.98 4.58 -12.16
C GLU A 4 11.95 3.69 -11.44
N THR A 5 11.57 2.58 -12.07
CA THR A 5 10.70 1.53 -11.51
C THR A 5 11.34 0.17 -11.74
N ALA A 6 11.05 -0.79 -10.86
CA ALA A 6 11.62 -2.14 -10.95
C ALA A 6 10.52 -3.20 -10.84
N PHE A 7 10.42 -4.06 -11.85
CA PHE A 7 9.43 -5.12 -11.95
C PHE A 7 10.05 -6.52 -11.76
N GLY A 8 9.26 -7.46 -11.25
CA GLY A 8 9.65 -8.85 -11.05
C GLY A 8 10.12 -9.21 -9.64
N MET A 9 10.27 -10.51 -9.38
CA MET A 9 10.78 -11.01 -8.10
C MET A 9 12.26 -10.68 -7.94
N GLY A 10 12.64 -10.08 -6.82
CA GLY A 10 14.03 -9.70 -6.54
C GLY A 10 14.50 -8.43 -7.25
N ALA A 11 13.57 -7.68 -7.86
CA ALA A 11 13.87 -6.39 -8.46
C ALA A 11 14.38 -5.41 -7.38
N ASN A 12 15.60 -4.91 -7.59
CA ASN A 12 16.29 -3.99 -6.69
C ASN A 12 16.93 -2.87 -7.52
N PHE A 13 17.14 -1.71 -6.90
CA PHE A 13 17.87 -0.61 -7.52
C PHE A 13 19.37 -0.69 -7.24
N SER A 14 20.20 -0.27 -8.20
CA SER A 14 21.65 -0.14 -8.03
C SER A 14 22.02 0.93 -6.99
N LYS A 15 21.21 1.98 -6.90
CA LYS A 15 21.23 2.97 -5.81
C LYS A 15 19.99 2.74 -4.93
N PRO A 16 20.17 2.40 -3.63
CA PRO A 16 19.04 2.27 -2.73
C PRO A 16 18.21 3.57 -2.65
N ARG A 17 16.89 3.44 -2.64
CA ARG A 17 15.98 4.55 -2.33
C ARG A 17 15.94 4.78 -0.83
N ASN A 18 15.69 6.02 -0.43
CA ASN A 18 15.52 6.40 0.98
C ASN A 18 14.16 7.06 1.19
N HIS A 19 13.60 6.82 2.38
CA HIS A 19 12.36 7.41 2.88
C HIS A 19 12.32 7.22 4.40
N ASP A 20 11.71 8.17 5.11
CA ASP A 20 11.68 8.25 6.58
C ASP A 20 11.04 7.02 7.25
N VAL A 21 10.14 6.33 6.55
CA VAL A 21 9.52 5.07 7.01
C VAL A 21 10.55 3.99 7.39
N MET A 22 11.74 4.06 6.79
CA MET A 22 12.81 3.10 7.07
C MET A 22 13.61 3.44 8.35
N ASP A 23 13.42 4.64 8.88
CA ASP A 23 14.01 5.12 10.13
C ASP A 23 13.07 4.95 11.32
N GLU A 24 11.80 4.60 11.07
CA GLU A 24 10.87 4.13 12.11
C GLU A 24 11.39 2.88 12.84
N ASP A 25 10.73 2.54 13.95
CA ASP A 25 11.00 1.30 14.67
C ASP A 25 10.41 0.10 13.90
N TRP A 26 11.28 -0.73 13.35
CA TRP A 26 10.93 -2.04 12.77
C TRP A 26 11.20 -3.18 13.76
N GLY A 27 11.81 -2.90 14.90
CA GLY A 27 12.28 -3.84 15.90
C GLY A 27 11.24 -4.27 16.93
N PHE A 28 10.08 -3.60 17.00
CA PHE A 28 9.06 -3.86 18.01
C PHE A 28 8.48 -5.28 17.96
N VAL A 29 8.48 -5.95 16.80
CA VAL A 29 8.17 -7.40 16.69
C VAL A 29 9.16 -8.14 15.79
N PRO A 30 9.36 -9.47 16.01
CA PRO A 30 10.34 -10.24 15.24
C PRO A 30 10.12 -10.24 13.73
N VAL A 31 8.86 -10.25 13.26
CA VAL A 31 8.53 -10.35 11.82
C VAL A 31 8.87 -9.08 11.06
N THR A 32 8.63 -7.90 11.64
CA THR A 32 9.00 -6.61 11.05
C THR A 32 10.52 -6.46 11.06
N ARG A 33 11.19 -6.84 12.15
CA ARG A 33 12.66 -6.76 12.27
C ARG A 33 13.35 -7.57 11.17
N LYS A 34 12.91 -8.82 10.98
CA LYS A 34 13.43 -9.71 9.93
C LYS A 34 13.12 -9.21 8.51
N SER A 35 12.06 -8.40 8.36
CA SER A 35 11.64 -7.88 7.07
C SER A 35 12.32 -6.56 6.68
N LYS A 36 13.02 -5.87 7.60
CA LYS A 36 13.57 -4.53 7.38
C LYS A 36 14.56 -4.47 6.20
N ASP A 37 15.51 -5.40 6.12
CA ASP A 37 16.51 -5.38 5.03
C ASP A 37 15.88 -5.67 3.67
N LYS A 38 14.89 -6.56 3.64
CA LYS A 38 14.10 -6.84 2.44
C LYS A 38 13.25 -5.64 2.04
N ALA A 39 12.64 -4.95 2.99
CA ALA A 39 11.91 -3.71 2.74
C ALA A 39 12.85 -2.64 2.18
N ARG A 40 14.04 -2.45 2.77
CA ARG A 40 15.06 -1.52 2.27
C ARG A 40 15.42 -1.80 0.81
N SER A 41 15.62 -3.07 0.43
CA SER A 41 16.02 -3.41 -0.94
C SER A 41 14.90 -3.23 -1.96
N GLN A 42 13.65 -3.33 -1.52
CA GLN A 42 12.46 -3.27 -2.38
C GLN A 42 11.80 -1.88 -2.44
N LEU A 43 12.24 -0.92 -1.63
CA LEU A 43 11.65 0.42 -1.57
C LEU A 43 11.76 1.12 -2.93
N GLY A 44 10.64 1.66 -3.40
CA GLY A 44 10.49 2.28 -4.71
C GLY A 44 10.28 1.30 -5.87
N SER A 45 10.06 0.00 -5.60
CA SER A 45 9.82 -1.00 -6.66
C SER A 45 8.33 -1.16 -6.95
N SER A 46 7.99 -1.46 -8.21
CA SER A 46 6.60 -1.75 -8.60
C SER A 46 6.26 -3.21 -8.34
N GLY A 47 7.21 -4.13 -8.51
CA GLY A 47 7.00 -5.54 -8.20
C GLY A 47 6.52 -6.44 -9.31
N GLY A 48 5.83 -7.52 -8.94
CA GLY A 48 5.18 -8.44 -9.88
C GLY A 48 3.71 -8.67 -9.55
N GLY A 49 3.02 -9.51 -10.34
CA GLY A 49 1.58 -9.72 -10.23
C GLY A 49 0.81 -8.71 -11.07
N ASN A 50 -0.26 -8.13 -10.51
CA ASN A 50 -1.06 -7.07 -11.15
C ASN A 50 -0.55 -5.66 -10.85
N HIS A 51 0.69 -5.52 -10.37
CA HIS A 51 1.32 -4.23 -10.11
C HIS A 51 1.82 -3.59 -11.41
N PHE A 52 1.65 -2.27 -11.55
CA PHE A 52 2.02 -1.51 -12.75
C PHE A 52 2.39 -0.07 -12.41
N ALA A 53 3.04 0.60 -13.37
CA ALA A 53 3.28 2.04 -13.38
C ALA A 53 3.04 2.51 -14.82
N GLU A 54 2.06 3.38 -15.03
CA GLU A 54 1.58 3.75 -16.37
C GLU A 54 1.38 5.27 -16.46
N PHE A 55 1.76 5.84 -17.60
CA PHE A 55 1.35 7.19 -17.95
C PHE A 55 -0.03 7.15 -18.59
N GLY A 56 -0.88 8.08 -18.19
CA GLY A 56 -2.20 8.30 -18.76
C GLY A 56 -2.48 9.78 -18.93
N GLU A 57 -3.61 10.07 -19.55
CA GLU A 57 -4.14 11.41 -19.62
C GLU A 57 -5.28 11.56 -18.61
N LEU A 58 -5.15 12.53 -17.71
CA LEU A 58 -6.18 12.91 -16.77
C LEU A 58 -6.97 14.10 -17.34
N GLN A 59 -8.27 13.89 -17.57
CA GLN A 59 -9.20 14.96 -17.93
C GLN A 59 -9.92 15.45 -16.69
N ILE A 60 -9.85 16.75 -16.45
CA ILE A 60 -10.56 17.45 -15.37
C ILE A 60 -11.64 18.34 -16.00
N GLU A 61 -12.90 18.12 -15.66
CA GLU A 61 -14.04 18.90 -16.19
C GLU A 61 -14.38 20.12 -15.32
N THR A 62 -14.20 20.01 -14.01
CA THR A 62 -14.45 21.08 -13.03
C THR A 62 -13.25 21.23 -12.10
N PRO A 63 -12.96 22.43 -11.56
CA PRO A 63 -11.83 22.62 -10.66
C PRO A 63 -11.82 21.59 -9.51
N GLN A 64 -10.74 20.81 -9.43
CA GLN A 64 -10.51 19.78 -8.41
C GLN A 64 -9.01 19.55 -8.28
N LEU A 65 -8.55 18.97 -7.16
CA LEU A 65 -7.12 18.74 -6.89
C LEU A 65 -6.25 20.02 -6.92
N GLY A 66 -6.87 21.21 -6.77
CA GLY A 66 -6.19 22.50 -6.97
C GLY A 66 -5.90 22.84 -8.44
N LEU A 67 -6.40 22.04 -9.39
CA LEU A 67 -6.21 22.19 -10.83
C LEU A 67 -7.44 22.80 -11.49
N GLN A 68 -7.22 23.46 -12.63
CA GLN A 68 -8.30 23.99 -13.47
C GLN A 68 -8.82 22.91 -14.44
N PRO A 69 -9.99 23.09 -15.06
CA PRO A 69 -10.43 22.20 -16.12
C PRO A 69 -9.39 22.11 -17.26
N GLY A 70 -9.08 20.89 -17.70
CA GLY A 70 -8.02 20.66 -18.65
C GLY A 70 -7.60 19.20 -18.79
N ARG A 71 -6.57 18.98 -19.62
CA ARG A 71 -5.93 17.67 -19.83
C ARG A 71 -4.53 17.73 -19.23
N TYR A 72 -4.20 16.77 -18.38
CA TYR A 72 -2.95 16.68 -17.65
C TYR A 72 -2.30 15.32 -17.92
N LEU A 73 -0.96 15.29 -17.96
CA LEU A 73 -0.23 14.03 -17.91
C LEU A 73 -0.29 13.49 -16.49
N ALA A 74 -0.77 12.26 -16.31
CA ALA A 74 -0.84 11.59 -15.03
C ALA A 74 0.05 10.34 -15.01
N LEU A 75 0.70 10.10 -13.88
CA LEU A 75 1.37 8.84 -13.58
C LEU A 75 0.51 8.08 -12.58
N LEU A 76 0.03 6.90 -12.98
CA LEU A 76 -0.68 5.99 -12.09
C LEU A 76 0.23 4.81 -11.74
N THR A 77 0.31 4.50 -10.46
CA THR A 77 1.05 3.32 -9.98
C THR A 77 0.15 2.46 -9.13
N HIS A 78 0.19 1.15 -9.37
CA HIS A 78 -0.43 0.14 -8.54
C HIS A 78 0.67 -0.74 -7.95
N SER A 79 0.93 -0.60 -6.65
CA SER A 79 1.94 -1.33 -5.88
C SER A 79 1.45 -1.48 -4.44
N GLY A 80 2.32 -1.91 -3.52
CA GLY A 80 1.97 -2.02 -2.12
C GLY A 80 3.18 -2.25 -1.24
N SER A 81 2.97 -2.88 -0.09
CA SER A 81 4.00 -3.11 0.94
C SER A 81 5.06 -4.17 0.59
N ARG A 82 5.12 -4.56 -0.69
CA ARG A 82 6.07 -5.52 -1.27
C ARG A 82 6.15 -6.82 -0.46
N GLY A 83 7.31 -7.47 -0.49
CA GLY A 83 7.53 -8.74 0.19
C GLY A 83 7.63 -8.64 1.71
N ALA A 84 7.72 -7.43 2.28
CA ALA A 84 7.68 -7.19 3.72
C ALA A 84 6.25 -7.35 4.25
N GLY A 85 5.27 -6.69 3.64
CA GLY A 85 3.88 -6.84 4.06
C GLY A 85 3.31 -8.24 3.82
N SER A 86 3.75 -8.92 2.77
CA SER A 86 3.43 -10.35 2.60
C SER A 86 3.98 -11.21 3.74
N ALA A 87 5.17 -10.92 4.26
CA ALA A 87 5.74 -11.66 5.39
C ALA A 87 4.96 -11.42 6.69
N VAL A 88 4.57 -10.15 6.96
CA VAL A 88 3.71 -9.78 8.09
C VAL A 88 2.35 -10.47 7.98
N ALA A 89 1.67 -10.37 6.84
CA ALA A 89 0.36 -10.98 6.64
C ALA A 89 0.40 -12.50 6.82
N ASN A 90 1.40 -13.18 6.24
CA ASN A 90 1.56 -14.63 6.37
C ASN A 90 1.80 -15.06 7.83
N HIS A 91 2.63 -14.31 8.56
CA HIS A 91 2.93 -14.61 9.96
C HIS A 91 1.67 -14.56 10.83
N TYR A 92 0.93 -13.45 10.79
CA TYR A 92 -0.27 -13.28 11.62
C TYR A 92 -1.46 -14.12 11.13
N SER A 93 -1.56 -14.41 9.83
CA SER A 93 -2.56 -15.37 9.33
C SER A 93 -2.30 -16.78 9.86
N GLN A 94 -1.04 -17.22 9.89
CA GLN A 94 -0.70 -18.52 10.47
C GLN A 94 -0.99 -18.56 11.97
N LEU A 95 -0.60 -17.51 12.70
CA LEU A 95 -0.87 -17.41 14.13
C LEU A 95 -2.39 -17.46 14.42
N ALA A 96 -3.19 -16.72 13.66
CA ALA A 96 -4.65 -16.75 13.78
C ALA A 96 -5.21 -18.18 13.55
N MET A 97 -4.73 -18.88 12.51
CA MET A 97 -5.12 -20.27 12.24
C MET A 97 -4.72 -21.23 13.37
N ASP A 98 -3.56 -21.02 13.99
CA ASP A 98 -3.07 -21.86 15.09
C ASP A 98 -3.83 -21.62 16.39
N LEU A 99 -4.31 -20.39 16.62
CA LEU A 99 -5.13 -20.02 17.78
C LEU A 99 -6.59 -20.49 17.66
N HIS A 100 -7.04 -20.80 16.45
CA HIS A 100 -8.41 -21.26 16.16
C HIS A 100 -8.46 -22.67 15.55
N PRO A 101 -7.91 -23.71 16.23
CA PRO A 101 -7.90 -25.08 15.72
C PRO A 101 -9.30 -25.70 15.63
N GLU A 102 -10.29 -25.12 16.30
CA GLU A 102 -11.70 -25.52 16.26
C GLU A 102 -12.39 -25.18 14.94
N LEU A 103 -11.83 -24.26 14.14
CA LEU A 103 -12.44 -23.88 12.87
C LEU A 103 -12.43 -25.04 11.86
N PRO A 104 -13.53 -25.26 11.12
CA PRO A 104 -13.56 -26.17 9.98
C PRO A 104 -12.44 -25.84 8.99
N LYS A 105 -11.93 -26.88 8.30
CA LYS A 105 -10.79 -26.74 7.37
C LYS A 105 -11.03 -25.67 6.31
N GLU A 106 -12.26 -25.55 5.85
CA GLU A 106 -12.73 -24.62 4.82
C GLU A 106 -12.74 -23.16 5.31
N LEU A 107 -12.87 -22.95 6.63
CA LEU A 107 -12.95 -21.63 7.26
C LEU A 107 -11.63 -21.21 7.92
N ARG A 108 -10.58 -22.03 7.90
CA ARG A 108 -9.30 -21.70 8.57
C ARG A 108 -8.70 -20.39 8.08
N HIS A 109 -8.80 -20.08 6.79
CA HIS A 109 -8.32 -18.80 6.24
C HIS A 109 -9.16 -17.56 6.65
N LEU A 110 -10.25 -17.77 7.39
CA LEU A 110 -11.05 -16.71 8.02
C LEU A 110 -10.78 -16.58 9.53
N ALA A 111 -9.77 -17.29 10.06
CA ALA A 111 -9.33 -17.12 11.44
C ALA A 111 -8.93 -15.66 11.70
N TRP A 112 -9.14 -15.22 12.94
CA TRP A 112 -8.95 -13.82 13.34
C TRP A 112 -7.99 -13.71 14.52
N LEU A 113 -7.61 -12.47 14.82
CA LEU A 113 -6.96 -12.09 16.06
C LEU A 113 -7.86 -11.09 16.76
N ASP A 114 -8.14 -11.33 18.04
CA ASP A 114 -8.85 -10.35 18.85
C ASP A 114 -7.96 -9.10 19.00
N LEU A 115 -8.51 -7.91 18.74
CA LEU A 115 -7.75 -6.68 18.80
C LEU A 115 -7.21 -6.42 20.22
N ASP A 116 -7.90 -6.87 21.28
CA ASP A 116 -7.45 -6.70 22.66
C ASP A 116 -6.37 -7.71 23.08
N SER A 117 -6.08 -8.70 22.23
CA SER A 117 -4.98 -9.64 22.46
C SER A 117 -3.62 -9.04 22.11
N GLU A 118 -2.55 -9.55 22.71
CA GLU A 118 -1.17 -9.20 22.36
C GLU A 118 -0.91 -9.37 20.86
N ALA A 119 -1.29 -10.54 20.31
CA ALA A 119 -1.14 -10.82 18.88
C ALA A 119 -1.93 -9.86 17.97
N GLY A 120 -3.14 -9.47 18.38
CA GLY A 120 -3.96 -8.49 17.65
C GLY A 120 -3.34 -7.09 17.66
N GLN A 121 -2.85 -6.63 18.81
CA GLN A 121 -2.15 -5.35 18.93
C GLN A 121 -0.85 -5.33 18.13
N GLU A 122 -0.06 -6.40 18.19
CA GLU A 122 1.14 -6.54 17.38
C GLU A 122 0.83 -6.49 15.87
N TYR A 123 -0.18 -7.26 15.42
CA TYR A 123 -0.60 -7.24 14.02
C TYR A 123 -1.09 -5.87 13.60
N TRP A 124 -1.86 -5.18 14.45
CA TRP A 124 -2.34 -3.83 14.18
C TRP A 124 -1.19 -2.86 13.93
N LEU A 125 -0.18 -2.86 14.80
CA LEU A 125 1.01 -2.01 14.65
C LEU A 125 1.82 -2.39 13.40
N ALA A 126 2.02 -3.68 13.15
CA ALA A 126 2.75 -4.18 11.99
C ALA A 126 2.01 -3.85 10.67
N MET A 127 0.70 -4.03 10.61
CA MET A 127 -0.14 -3.66 9.46
C MET A 127 -0.04 -2.16 9.19
N ASN A 128 -0.11 -1.32 10.22
CA ASN A 128 0.02 0.14 10.05
C ASN A 128 1.41 0.55 9.55
N LEU A 129 2.50 -0.07 10.02
CA LEU A 129 3.83 0.13 9.45
C LEU A 129 3.86 -0.29 7.96
N MET A 130 3.22 -1.41 7.59
CA MET A 130 3.16 -1.84 6.19
C MET A 130 2.35 -0.90 5.31
N GLY A 131 1.30 -0.27 5.85
CA GLY A 131 0.56 0.80 5.17
C GLY A 131 1.45 2.00 4.88
N ARG A 132 2.13 2.53 5.89
CA ARG A 132 3.09 3.65 5.71
C ARG A 132 4.21 3.29 4.73
N TYR A 133 4.70 2.05 4.78
CA TYR A 133 5.72 1.58 3.84
C TYR A 133 5.19 1.45 2.41
N ALA A 134 3.92 1.08 2.21
CA ALA A 134 3.30 1.07 0.89
C ALA A 134 3.20 2.49 0.30
N ALA A 135 2.72 3.47 1.08
CA ALA A 135 2.68 4.88 0.69
C ALA A 135 4.08 5.40 0.34
N ALA A 136 5.07 5.15 1.21
CA ALA A 136 6.48 5.49 0.97
C ALA A 136 7.05 4.86 -0.32
N ASN A 137 6.61 3.65 -0.66
CA ASN A 137 7.03 2.98 -1.88
C ASN A 137 6.49 3.69 -3.13
N HIS A 138 5.25 4.17 -3.08
CA HIS A 138 4.65 4.98 -4.14
C HIS A 138 5.33 6.34 -4.28
N ASP A 139 5.52 7.05 -3.16
CA ASP A 139 6.24 8.33 -3.14
C ASP A 139 7.65 8.20 -3.73
N CYS A 140 8.40 7.15 -3.37
CA CYS A 140 9.69 6.89 -3.98
C CYS A 140 9.60 6.69 -5.51
N ILE A 141 8.58 5.99 -6.01
CA ILE A 141 8.42 5.82 -7.46
C ILE A 141 8.13 7.17 -8.13
N HIS A 142 7.15 7.91 -7.60
CA HIS A 142 6.69 9.15 -8.20
C HIS A 142 7.75 10.23 -8.19
N ARG A 143 8.42 10.43 -7.04
CA ARG A 143 9.50 11.40 -6.89
C ARG A 143 10.62 11.16 -7.90
N GLU A 144 11.04 9.91 -8.06
CA GLU A 144 12.19 9.57 -8.89
C GLU A 144 11.84 9.65 -10.37
N VAL A 145 10.62 9.24 -10.76
CA VAL A 145 10.11 9.46 -12.12
C VAL A 145 9.98 10.95 -12.44
N ALA A 146 9.43 11.76 -11.53
CA ALA A 146 9.29 13.20 -11.72
C ALA A 146 10.66 13.90 -11.81
N HIS A 147 11.58 13.57 -10.92
CA HIS A 147 12.96 14.07 -10.93
C HIS A 147 13.69 13.71 -12.23
N HIS A 148 13.56 12.46 -12.68
CA HIS A 148 14.18 12.00 -13.93
C HIS A 148 13.64 12.76 -15.15
N LEU A 149 12.33 13.05 -15.18
CA LEU A 149 11.70 13.80 -16.25
C LEU A 149 11.92 15.32 -16.16
N GLY A 150 12.40 15.83 -15.02
CA GLY A 150 12.55 17.26 -14.78
C GLY A 150 11.21 18.00 -14.73
N VAL A 151 10.16 17.34 -14.23
CA VAL A 151 8.80 17.90 -14.16
C VAL A 151 8.38 18.21 -12.72
N GLU A 152 7.48 19.17 -12.58
CA GLU A 152 6.82 19.47 -11.31
C GLU A 152 5.55 18.63 -11.16
N VAL A 153 5.33 18.08 -9.96
CA VAL A 153 4.09 17.38 -9.61
C VAL A 153 3.06 18.42 -9.19
N LEU A 154 1.99 18.56 -9.96
CA LEU A 154 0.95 19.58 -9.71
C LEU A 154 -0.08 19.14 -8.66
N ALA A 155 -0.32 17.83 -8.56
CA ALA A 155 -1.24 17.22 -7.61
C ALA A 155 -0.85 15.75 -7.41
N ASP A 156 -1.16 15.21 -6.23
CA ASP A 156 -0.96 13.81 -5.87
C ASP A 156 -2.19 13.28 -5.12
N VAL A 157 -2.54 12.03 -5.36
CA VAL A 157 -3.63 11.32 -4.69
C VAL A 157 -3.19 9.88 -4.43
N GLU A 158 -3.44 9.39 -3.22
CA GLU A 158 -3.00 8.07 -2.78
C GLU A 158 -4.14 7.35 -2.06
N ASN A 159 -4.25 6.04 -2.29
CA ASN A 159 -5.30 5.19 -1.73
C ASN A 159 -4.75 3.83 -1.28
N HIS A 160 -5.15 3.40 -0.10
CA HIS A 160 -5.05 1.99 0.29
C HIS A 160 -6.34 1.23 -0.07
N HIS A 161 -6.20 0.13 -0.81
CA HIS A 161 -7.31 -0.73 -1.22
C HIS A 161 -7.32 -2.12 -0.53
N ASN A 162 -6.27 -2.43 0.24
CA ASN A 162 -6.13 -3.64 1.05
C ASN A 162 -5.60 -3.24 2.43
N PHE A 163 -6.51 -2.85 3.32
CA PHE A 163 -6.14 -2.33 4.64
C PHE A 163 -7.31 -2.43 5.61
N ALA A 164 -7.05 -2.16 6.88
CA ALA A 164 -8.08 -2.05 7.90
C ALA A 164 -7.95 -0.72 8.67
N TRP A 165 -9.08 -0.09 8.96
CA TRP A 165 -9.14 1.21 9.63
C TRP A 165 -10.06 1.14 10.84
N LYS A 166 -9.72 1.91 11.88
CA LYS A 166 -10.67 2.22 12.94
C LYS A 166 -11.56 3.35 12.46
N GLU A 167 -12.86 3.12 12.41
CA GLU A 167 -13.86 4.09 11.97
C GLU A 167 -15.01 4.13 12.96
N VAL A 168 -15.77 5.23 12.94
CA VAL A 168 -17.01 5.35 13.71
C VAL A 168 -18.18 5.24 12.76
N HIS A 169 -19.02 4.22 12.94
CA HIS A 169 -20.25 4.01 12.19
C HIS A 169 -21.41 3.86 13.17
N ASP A 170 -22.50 4.60 12.95
CA ASP A 170 -23.69 4.60 13.83
C ASP A 170 -23.38 4.85 15.33
N GLY A 171 -22.30 5.58 15.61
CA GLY A 171 -21.86 5.90 16.97
C GLY A 171 -20.94 4.86 17.63
N GLU A 172 -20.57 3.80 16.92
CA GLU A 172 -19.72 2.72 17.41
C GLU A 172 -18.34 2.75 16.73
N GLU A 173 -17.25 2.57 17.51
CA GLU A 173 -15.91 2.35 16.95
C GLU A 173 -15.83 0.90 16.43
N VAL A 174 -15.52 0.75 15.15
CA VAL A 174 -15.40 -0.54 14.46
C VAL A 174 -14.10 -0.62 13.67
N VAL A 175 -13.62 -1.83 13.43
CA VAL A 175 -12.50 -2.10 12.52
C VAL A 175 -13.02 -2.50 11.15
N VAL A 176 -13.00 -1.55 10.22
CA VAL A 176 -13.45 -1.78 8.84
C VAL A 176 -12.32 -2.39 8.03
N HIS A 177 -12.49 -3.66 7.65
CA HIS A 177 -11.57 -4.37 6.77
C HIS A 177 -11.97 -4.16 5.32
N ARG A 178 -11.06 -3.65 4.48
CA ARG A 178 -11.29 -3.56 3.04
C ARG A 178 -10.24 -4.36 2.29
N LYS A 179 -10.70 -5.19 1.36
CA LYS A 179 -9.87 -6.00 0.46
C LYS A 179 -10.37 -5.80 -0.97
N GLY A 180 -9.60 -5.09 -1.78
CA GLY A 180 -10.01 -4.60 -3.09
C GLY A 180 -11.05 -3.47 -3.02
N ALA A 181 -11.06 -2.70 -1.94
CA ALA A 181 -11.97 -1.57 -1.76
C ALA A 181 -11.27 -0.42 -1.02
N THR A 182 -11.59 0.81 -1.41
CA THR A 182 -11.01 2.04 -0.85
C THR A 182 -12.05 2.79 -0.02
N PRO A 183 -11.64 3.64 0.94
CA PRO A 183 -12.55 4.60 1.57
C PRO A 183 -13.23 5.50 0.53
N ALA A 184 -14.50 5.82 0.75
CA ALA A 184 -15.34 6.62 -0.16
C ALA A 184 -16.25 7.58 0.62
N GLY A 185 -15.76 8.10 1.74
CA GLY A 185 -16.47 9.12 2.52
C GLY A 185 -16.58 10.44 1.75
N GLU A 186 -17.52 11.30 2.16
CA GLU A 186 -17.68 12.62 1.56
C GLU A 186 -16.37 13.42 1.63
N GLY A 187 -15.93 13.96 0.48
CA GLY A 187 -14.69 14.71 0.35
C GLY A 187 -13.41 13.86 0.32
N VAL A 188 -13.49 12.55 0.47
CA VAL A 188 -12.35 11.65 0.31
C VAL A 188 -12.14 11.38 -1.17
N LEU A 189 -11.02 11.88 -1.70
CA LEU A 189 -10.61 11.57 -3.06
C LEU A 189 -10.22 10.10 -3.15
N GLY A 190 -10.60 9.47 -4.26
CA GLY A 190 -10.24 8.10 -4.52
C GLY A 190 -9.78 7.90 -5.95
N ILE A 191 -8.94 6.87 -6.12
CA ILE A 191 -8.53 6.36 -7.42
C ILE A 191 -9.10 4.95 -7.56
N ILE A 192 -9.77 4.71 -8.68
CA ILE A 192 -10.26 3.41 -9.12
C ILE A 192 -9.36 2.96 -10.27
N PRO A 193 -8.29 2.20 -9.97
CA PRO A 193 -7.45 1.67 -11.03
C PRO A 193 -8.26 0.64 -11.85
N GLY A 194 -8.22 0.77 -13.17
CA GLY A 194 -8.60 -0.31 -14.07
C GLY A 194 -7.60 -1.47 -14.02
N SER A 195 -7.64 -2.34 -15.04
CA SER A 195 -6.50 -3.20 -15.35
C SER A 195 -5.42 -2.44 -16.12
N MET A 196 -4.22 -3.03 -16.26
CA MET A 196 -3.17 -2.53 -17.15
C MET A 196 -3.76 -2.14 -18.52
N ALA A 197 -3.44 -0.93 -18.99
CA ALA A 197 -3.95 -0.34 -20.23
C ALA A 197 -5.48 -0.12 -20.32
N SER A 198 -6.21 -0.15 -19.19
CA SER A 198 -7.63 0.20 -19.13
C SER A 198 -7.84 1.59 -18.52
N PRO A 199 -8.98 2.27 -18.80
CA PRO A 199 -9.28 3.53 -18.12
C PRO A 199 -9.26 3.39 -16.59
N ALA A 200 -8.75 4.42 -15.93
CA ALA A 200 -8.81 4.61 -14.48
C ALA A 200 -9.66 5.87 -14.18
N PHE A 201 -10.21 5.94 -12.98
CA PHE A 201 -11.10 7.02 -12.54
C PHE A 201 -10.66 7.59 -11.19
#